data_AF-A0A4R9PAE3-F1
#
_entry.id   AF-A0A4R9PAE3-F1
#
_cell.length_a   1.000
_cell.length_b   1.000
_cell.length_c   1.000
_cell.angle_alpha   90.00
_cell.angle_beta   90.00
_cell.angle_gamma   90.00
#
_symmetry.space_group_name_H-M   'P 1'
#
loop_
_entity.id
_entity.type
_entity.pdbx_description
1 polymer ?
#
loop_
_entity_poly.entity_id
_entity_poly.type
_entity_poly.pdbx_seq_one_letter_code
_entity_poly.pdbx_strand_id
1 'polypeptide(L)'
;FVDGHFNSGVTIPASEVYAENGILVMTPSATNPKLTERGLWNTFRTCGRDDQQGKVAGDYIAKNFKDAKIAIVHDKTPYGQGLADETKKNLNANG
;
A
#
# COMPACT_ATOMS: atom_id res chain seq x y z
N PHE A 1 8.88 -8.29 20.19
CA PHE A 1 8.37 -7.94 18.86
C PHE A 1 7.32 -6.86 19.02
N VAL A 2 7.00 -6.11 17.96
CA VAL A 2 5.99 -5.05 17.94
C VAL A 2 4.86 -5.47 17.00
N ASP A 3 3.63 -5.41 17.50
CA ASP A 3 2.45 -5.35 16.63
C ASP A 3 2.43 -3.96 15.98
N GLY A 4 2.56 -3.95 14.66
CA GLY A 4 2.84 -2.76 13.86
C GLY A 4 1.69 -1.77 13.86
N HIS A 5 1.98 -0.56 13.40
CA HIS A 5 1.00 0.52 13.41
C HIS A 5 -0.09 0.32 12.35
N PHE A 6 -1.22 0.97 12.56
CA PHE A 6 -2.36 0.88 11.65
C PHE A 6 -2.03 1.49 10.27
N ASN A 7 -1.42 2.66 10.25
CA ASN A 7 -1.19 3.44 9.03
C ASN A 7 0.19 3.13 8.41
N SER A 8 0.24 3.06 7.08
CA SER A 8 1.49 2.93 6.31
C SER A 8 2.49 4.05 6.62
N GLY A 9 2.00 5.29 6.71
CA GLY A 9 2.86 6.46 6.99
C GLY A 9 3.49 6.46 8.38
N VAL A 10 2.98 5.67 9.33
CA VAL A 10 3.58 5.51 10.66
C VAL A 10 4.47 4.27 10.70
N THR A 11 4.00 3.16 10.12
CA THR A 11 4.76 1.89 10.13
C THR A 11 6.07 1.97 9.38
N ILE A 12 6.11 2.69 8.25
CA ILE A 12 7.32 2.83 7.45
C ILE A 12 8.48 3.47 8.24
N PRO A 13 8.35 4.68 8.81
CA PRO A 13 9.44 5.26 9.59
C PRO A 13 9.71 4.50 10.89
N ALA A 14 8.68 4.00 11.58
CA ALA A 14 8.87 3.27 12.83
C ALA A 14 9.68 1.97 12.65
N SER A 15 9.53 1.29 11.50
CA SER A 15 10.25 0.04 11.25
C SER A 15 11.77 0.23 11.12
N GLU A 16 12.25 1.41 10.75
CA GLU A 16 13.68 1.72 10.71
C GLU A 16 14.26 1.71 12.12
N VAL A 17 13.58 2.41 13.04
CA VAL A 17 13.92 2.40 14.47
C VAL A 17 13.91 0.98 15.03
N TYR A 18 12.90 0.18 14.69
CA TYR A 18 12.84 -1.22 15.13
C TYR A 18 13.97 -2.08 14.55
N ALA A 19 14.35 -1.87 13.29
CA ALA A 19 15.45 -2.59 12.65
C ALA A 19 16.80 -2.28 13.30
N GLU A 20 17.06 -1.00 13.59
CA GLU A 20 18.26 -0.56 14.30
C GLU A 20 18.39 -1.15 15.70
N ASN A 21 17.25 -1.38 16.37
CA ASN A 21 17.20 -1.88 17.75
C ASN A 21 17.00 -3.39 17.86
N GLY A 22 17.06 -4.14 16.75
CA GLY A 22 16.94 -5.60 16.79
C GLY A 22 15.53 -6.13 17.04
N ILE A 23 14.49 -5.34 16.80
CA ILE A 23 13.10 -5.64 17.19
C ILE A 23 12.28 -6.05 15.96
N LEU A 24 11.73 -7.27 15.93
CA LEU A 24 10.77 -7.67 14.90
C LEU A 24 9.48 -6.84 14.97
N VAL A 25 8.98 -6.38 13.82
CA VAL A 25 7.68 -5.70 13.67
C VAL A 25 6.81 -6.39 12.62
N MET A 26 5.53 -6.56 12.93
CA MET A 26 4.53 -7.12 12.01
C MET A 26 3.23 -6.30 12.08
N THR A 27 2.81 -5.70 10.96
CA THR A 27 1.56 -4.91 10.90
C THR A 27 0.41 -5.71 10.28
N PRO A 28 -0.82 -5.58 10.81
CA PRO A 28 -2.00 -6.17 10.22
C PRO A 28 -2.69 -5.30 9.16
N SER A 29 -2.19 -4.10 8.85
CA SER A 29 -2.96 -3.14 8.02
C SER A 29 -2.16 -2.17 7.15
N ALA A 30 -0.84 -2.01 7.33
CA ALA A 30 -0.07 -1.12 6.46
C ALA A 30 0.24 -1.78 5.10
N THR A 31 -0.54 -1.39 4.10
CA THR A 31 -0.59 -1.99 2.76
C THR A 31 0.44 -1.42 1.78
N ASN A 32 1.12 -0.31 2.11
CA ASN A 32 2.04 0.33 1.16
C ASN A 32 3.22 -0.61 0.82
N PRO A 33 3.47 -0.91 -0.48
CA PRO A 33 4.57 -1.78 -0.94
C PRO A 33 5.92 -1.48 -0.30
N LYS A 34 6.26 -0.20 -0.18
CA LYS A 34 7.53 0.30 0.36
C LYS A 34 7.86 -0.25 1.74
N LEU A 35 6.84 -0.59 2.54
CA LEU A 35 7.05 -1.13 3.88
C LEU A 35 8.00 -2.34 3.87
N THR A 36 7.75 -3.33 3.01
CA THR A 36 8.53 -4.59 2.96
C THR A 36 9.54 -4.63 1.81
N GLU A 37 9.50 -3.68 0.88
CA GLU A 37 10.46 -3.62 -0.25
C GLU A 37 11.80 -3.01 0.13
N ARG A 38 11.90 -2.35 1.29
CA ARG A 38 13.15 -1.76 1.80
C ARG A 38 14.18 -2.81 2.23
N GLY A 39 13.87 -4.11 2.18
CA GLY A 39 14.82 -5.18 2.51
C GLY A 39 15.19 -5.26 4.01
N LEU A 40 14.37 -4.67 4.89
CA LEU A 40 14.58 -4.79 6.34
C LEU A 40 14.33 -6.23 6.79
N TRP A 41 15.27 -6.82 7.52
CA TRP A 41 15.23 -8.23 7.92
C TRP A 41 14.07 -8.58 8.88
N ASN A 42 13.53 -7.57 9.57
CA ASN A 42 12.64 -7.69 10.72
C ASN A 42 11.22 -7.16 10.47
N THR A 43 10.88 -6.76 9.24
CA THR A 43 9.65 -6.02 8.93
C THR A 43 8.69 -6.84 8.07
N PHE A 44 7.55 -7.21 8.64
CA PHE A 44 6.55 -8.07 7.99
C PHE A 44 5.14 -7.46 8.04
N ARG A 45 4.21 -8.04 7.27
CA ARG A 45 2.78 -7.72 7.30
C ARG A 45 1.93 -8.96 7.10
N THR A 46 0.71 -8.94 7.62
CA THR A 46 -0.31 -9.98 7.32
C THR A 46 -1.35 -9.52 6.30
N CYS A 47 -1.47 -8.20 6.06
CA CYS A 47 -2.38 -7.64 5.08
C CYS A 47 -1.85 -7.69 3.63
N GLY A 48 -2.76 -7.51 2.67
CA GLY A 48 -2.42 -7.33 1.27
C GLY A 48 -1.67 -6.02 0.98
N ARG A 49 -1.28 -5.85 -0.28
CA ARG A 49 -0.53 -4.67 -0.77
C ARG A 49 -1.38 -3.73 -1.62
N ASP A 50 -0.98 -2.46 -1.69
CA ASP A 50 -1.65 -1.47 -2.55
C ASP A 50 -1.60 -1.84 -4.04
N ASP A 51 -0.53 -2.45 -4.52
CA ASP A 51 -0.39 -2.87 -5.92
C ASP A 51 -1.36 -4.01 -6.30
N GLN A 52 -1.57 -4.97 -5.40
CA GLN A 52 -2.55 -6.03 -5.56
C GLN A 52 -3.99 -5.48 -5.52
N GLN A 53 -4.27 -4.61 -4.55
CA GLN A 53 -5.59 -3.98 -4.42
C GLN A 53 -5.89 -3.06 -5.60
N GLY A 54 -4.92 -2.27 -6.03
CA GLY A 54 -5.00 -1.36 -7.16
C GLY A 54 -5.24 -2.10 -8.48
N LYS A 55 -4.65 -3.29 -8.66
CA LYS A 55 -4.96 -4.15 -9.81
C LYS A 55 -6.42 -4.58 -9.83
N VAL A 56 -6.92 -5.08 -8.70
CA VAL A 56 -8.33 -5.51 -8.60
C VAL A 56 -9.28 -4.34 -8.88
N ALA A 57 -9.02 -3.17 -8.28
CA ALA A 57 -9.83 -1.98 -8.50
C ALA A 57 -9.77 -1.49 -9.95
N GLY A 58 -8.56 -1.37 -10.52
CA GLY A 58 -8.36 -0.93 -11.90
C GLY A 58 -9.04 -1.84 -12.92
N ASP A 59 -8.87 -3.15 -12.80
CA ASP A 59 -9.50 -4.15 -13.69
C ASP A 59 -11.04 -4.09 -13.58
N TYR A 60 -11.57 -3.95 -12.36
CA TYR A 60 -13.00 -3.83 -12.15
C TYR A 60 -13.56 -2.56 -12.78
N ILE A 61 -12.90 -1.42 -12.60
CA ILE A 61 -13.35 -0.15 -13.16
C ILE A 61 -13.32 -0.20 -14.69
N ALA A 62 -12.21 -0.65 -15.29
CA ALA A 62 -12.08 -0.77 -16.74
C ALA A 62 -13.15 -1.68 -17.36
N LYS A 63 -13.48 -2.79 -16.69
CA LYS A 63 -14.49 -3.74 -17.17
C LYS A 63 -15.91 -3.21 -17.11
N ASN A 64 -16.26 -2.47 -16.06
CA ASN A 64 -17.66 -2.11 -15.76
C ASN A 64 -18.01 -0.66 -16.13
N PHE A 65 -17.02 0.21 -16.36
CA PHE A 65 -17.22 1.64 -16.57
C PHE A 65 -16.40 2.18 -17.76
N LYS A 66 -16.28 1.39 -18.84
CA LYS A 66 -15.40 1.65 -19.98
C LYS A 66 -15.48 3.08 -20.57
N ASP A 67 -16.68 3.65 -20.67
CA ASP A 67 -16.88 4.97 -21.29
C ASP A 67 -17.06 6.10 -20.26
N ALA A 68 -16.86 5.82 -18.97
CA ALA A 68 -17.05 6.79 -17.91
C ALA A 68 -15.83 7.69 -17.74
N LYS A 69 -16.07 8.97 -17.40
CA LYS A 69 -15.02 9.87 -16.93
C LYS A 69 -14.71 9.56 -15.47
N ILE A 70 -13.55 8.97 -15.21
CA ILE A 70 -13.12 8.57 -13.87
C ILE A 70 -12.25 9.66 -13.24
N ALA A 71 -12.61 10.10 -12.04
CA ALA A 71 -11.77 10.93 -11.19
C ALA A 71 -11.20 10.08 -10.04
N ILE A 72 -9.90 10.21 -9.77
CA ILE A 72 -9.21 9.53 -8.67
C ILE A 72 -8.72 10.59 -7.69
N VAL A 73 -9.13 10.49 -6.43
CA VAL A 73 -8.82 11.45 -5.37
C VAL A 73 -8.23 10.69 -4.19
N HIS A 74 -7.23 11.28 -3.53
CA HIS A 74 -6.63 10.75 -2.32
C HIS A 74 -6.37 11.85 -1.29
N ASP A 75 -6.19 11.46 -0.04
CA ASP A 75 -5.96 12.34 1.11
C ASP A 75 -4.50 12.76 1.31
N LYS A 76 -3.60 12.33 0.40
CA LYS A 76 -2.15 12.55 0.41
C LYS A 76 -1.39 11.81 1.52
N THR A 77 -2.06 10.90 2.24
CA THR A 77 -1.34 9.99 3.12
C THR A 77 -0.58 8.95 2.29
N PRO A 78 0.51 8.37 2.81
CA PRO A 78 1.24 7.33 2.07
C PRO A 78 0.38 6.11 1.68
N TYR A 79 -0.64 5.79 2.47
CA TYR A 79 -1.62 4.77 2.11
C TYR A 79 -2.56 5.27 1.00
N GLY A 80 -3.29 6.36 1.25
CA GLY A 80 -4.31 6.84 0.34
C GLY A 80 -3.76 7.20 -1.05
N GLN A 81 -2.58 7.82 -1.09
CA GLN A 81 -1.90 8.10 -2.34
C GLN A 81 -1.40 6.82 -3.04
N GLY A 82 -0.73 5.91 -2.30
CA GLY A 82 -0.19 4.68 -2.90
C GLY A 82 -1.25 3.81 -3.55
N LEU A 83 -2.39 3.63 -2.88
CA LEU A 83 -3.51 2.87 -3.42
C LEU A 83 -4.16 3.55 -4.64
N ALA A 84 -4.32 4.88 -4.58
CA ALA A 84 -4.84 5.65 -5.70
C ALA A 84 -3.94 5.59 -6.94
N ASP A 85 -2.62 5.70 -6.75
CA ASP A 85 -1.63 5.63 -7.82
C ASP A 85 -1.59 4.24 -8.46
N GLU A 86 -1.60 3.16 -7.67
CA GLU A 86 -1.65 1.80 -8.22
C GLU A 86 -2.98 1.49 -8.91
N THR A 87 -4.10 2.01 -8.40
CA THR A 87 -5.40 1.90 -9.09
C THR A 87 -5.38 2.62 -10.44
N LYS A 88 -4.90 3.87 -10.47
CA LYS A 88 -4.77 4.67 -11.69
C LYS A 88 -3.88 3.98 -12.72
N LYS A 89 -2.73 3.47 -12.28
CA LYS A 89 -1.77 2.74 -13.11
C LYS A 89 -2.40 1.52 -13.77
N ASN A 90 -3.11 0.69 -13.00
CA ASN A 90 -3.78 -0.50 -13.55
C ASN A 90 -4.97 -0.13 -14.44
N LEU A 91 -5.73 0.90 -14.09
CA LEU A 91 -6.82 1.41 -14.94
C LEU A 91 -6.27 1.85 -16.30
N ASN A 92 -5.25 2.72 -16.33
CA ASN A 92 -4.62 3.19 -17.57
C ASN A 92 -4.01 2.06 -18.41
N ALA A 93 -3.55 0.96 -17.78
CA ALA A 93 -3.03 -0.20 -18.50
C ALA A 93 -4.12 -1.00 -19.24
N ASN A 94 -5.39 -0.84 -18.85
CA ASN A 94 -6.54 -1.52 -19.43
C ASN A 94 -7.28 -0.69 -20.51
N GLY A 95 -6.84 0.53 -20.78
CA GLY A 95 -7.44 1.46 -21.76
C GLY A 95 -8.45 2.41 -21.13
#